data_AF-T0ZH01-F1
#
_entry.id   AF-T0ZH01-F1
#
_cell.length_a   1.000
_cell.length_b   1.000
_cell.length_c   1.000
_cell.angle_alpha   90.00
_cell.angle_beta   90.00
_cell.angle_gamma   90.00
#
_symmetry.space_group_name_H-M   'P 1'
#
loop_
_entity.id
_entity.type
_entity.pdbx_description
1 polymer ?
#
loop_
_entity_poly.entity_id
_entity_poly.type
_entity_poly.pdbx_seq_one_letter_code
_entity_poly.pdbx_strand_id
1 'polypeptide(L)'
;MGRLGEVLRQRRERGEGSLLTYLMAGSVPPEKFLSCVRAFRAAGVTGLEVGFPFSDPMAEGPVIQRAATLALARGTRWSDLLELLPQVAEELPVAVMTYLNVILRHGGGKRSRSSGPTGPTR
;
A
#
# COMPACT_ATOMS: atom_id res chain seq x y z
N MET A 1 14.73 -13.84 4.36
CA MET A 1 14.15 -12.54 4.77
C MET A 1 13.50 -11.92 3.54
N GLY A 2 12.51 -11.04 3.68
CA GLY A 2 11.97 -10.32 2.52
C GLY A 2 12.93 -9.24 2.02
N ARG A 3 12.77 -8.77 0.76
CA ARG A 3 13.64 -7.78 0.11
C ARG A 3 13.85 -6.50 0.95
N LEU A 4 12.80 -5.98 1.57
CA LEU A 4 12.90 -4.80 2.44
C LEU A 4 13.80 -5.06 3.65
N GLY A 5 13.66 -6.21 4.30
CA GLY A 5 14.49 -6.59 5.45
C GLY A 5 15.97 -6.72 5.09
N GLU A 6 16.27 -7.22 3.90
CA GLU A 6 17.64 -7.33 3.39
C GLU A 6 18.27 -5.96 3.15
N VAL A 7 17.55 -5.03 2.50
CA VAL A 7 18.05 -3.67 2.24
C VAL A 7 18.26 -2.90 3.54
N LEU A 8 17.33 -3.00 4.50
CA LEU A 8 17.47 -2.37 5.81
C LEU A 8 18.68 -2.90 6.59
N ARG A 9 18.94 -4.21 6.52
CA ARG A 9 20.13 -4.83 7.13
C ARG A 9 21.41 -4.29 6.48
N GLN A 10 21.48 -4.27 5.15
CA GLN A 10 22.65 -3.79 4.40
C GLN A 10 22.99 -2.33 4.72
N ARG A 11 21.98 -1.44 4.78
CA ARG A 11 22.21 -0.03 5.15
C ARG A 11 22.72 0.12 6.57
N ARG A 12 22.14 -0.64 7.51
CA ARG A 12 22.60 -0.66 8.91
C ARG A 12 24.06 -1.11 9.01
N GLU A 13 24.46 -2.13 8.27
CA GLU A 13 25.85 -2.62 8.22
C GLU A 13 26.84 -1.59 7.64
N ARG A 14 26.35 -0.69 6.78
CA ARG A 14 27.12 0.42 6.20
C ARG A 14 27.11 1.68 7.06
N GLY A 15 26.39 1.69 8.19
CA GLY A 15 26.20 2.88 9.02
C GLY A 15 25.32 3.95 8.36
N GLU A 16 24.50 3.58 7.37
CA GLU A 16 23.63 4.49 6.63
C GLU A 16 22.23 4.54 7.24
N GLY A 17 21.65 5.75 7.28
CA GLY A 17 20.24 5.94 7.63
C GLY A 17 19.31 5.30 6.60
N SER A 18 18.12 4.91 7.07
CA SER A 18 17.05 4.41 6.20
C SER A 18 15.84 5.33 6.25
N LEU A 19 15.26 5.59 5.07
CA LEU A 19 14.06 6.39 4.93
C LEU A 19 12.99 5.53 4.26
N LEU A 20 11.87 5.33 4.94
CA LEU A 20 10.66 4.76 4.35
C LEU A 20 9.69 5.89 4.06
N THR A 21 9.09 5.85 2.89
CA THR A 21 8.01 6.77 2.51
C THR A 21 6.69 6.04 2.53
N TYR A 22 5.59 6.78 2.66
CA TYR A 22 4.25 6.21 2.65
C TYR A 22 3.42 6.83 1.53
N LEU A 23 2.66 6.00 0.80
CA LEU A 23 1.63 6.45 -0.14
C LEU A 23 0.36 5.62 -0.01
N MET A 24 -0.79 6.29 -0.07
CA MET A 24 -2.10 5.64 -0.08
C MET A 24 -2.45 5.19 -1.51
N ALA A 25 -2.71 3.91 -1.71
CA ALA A 25 -3.20 3.39 -2.98
C ALA A 25 -4.52 4.09 -3.37
N GLY A 26 -4.65 4.50 -4.64
CA GLY A 26 -5.83 5.20 -5.14
C GLY A 26 -5.96 6.69 -4.76
N SER A 27 -5.06 7.21 -3.93
CA SER A 27 -5.04 8.66 -3.58
C SER A 27 -4.67 9.57 -4.77
N VAL A 28 -4.08 9.01 -5.82
CA VAL A 28 -3.85 9.61 -7.15
C VAL A 28 -4.03 8.52 -8.22
N PRO A 29 -4.19 8.88 -9.51
CA PRO A 29 -4.19 7.88 -10.60
C PRO A 29 -2.91 7.01 -10.62
N PRO A 30 -2.98 5.75 -11.08
CA PRO A 30 -1.86 4.80 -11.03
C PRO A 30 -0.57 5.30 -11.70
N GLU A 31 -0.68 6.02 -12.82
CA GLU A 31 0.47 6.55 -13.55
C GLU A 31 1.21 7.62 -12.74
N LYS A 32 0.43 8.46 -12.05
CA LYS A 32 0.97 9.48 -11.14
C LYS A 32 1.54 8.83 -9.88
N PHE A 33 0.90 7.78 -9.37
CA PHE A 33 1.43 7.00 -8.25
C PHE A 33 2.82 6.45 -8.57
N LEU A 34 2.99 5.75 -9.70
CA LEU A 34 4.28 5.20 -10.12
C LEU A 34 5.32 6.28 -10.39
N SER A 35 4.90 7.44 -10.92
CA SER A 35 5.80 8.59 -11.08
C SER A 35 6.34 9.09 -9.73
N CYS A 36 5.51 9.13 -8.69
CA CYS A 36 5.96 9.44 -7.33
C CYS A 36 6.94 8.37 -6.79
N VAL A 37 6.67 7.08 -7.00
CA VAL A 37 7.57 5.99 -6.57
C VAL A 37 8.94 6.11 -7.25
N ARG A 38 8.99 6.40 -8.55
CA ARG A 38 10.25 6.65 -9.28
C ARG A 38 11.00 7.85 -8.75
N ALA A 39 10.29 8.93 -8.41
CA ALA A 39 10.89 10.11 -7.80
C ALA A 39 11.50 9.79 -6.42
N PHE A 40 10.81 8.98 -5.59
CA PHE A 40 11.35 8.51 -4.30
C PHE A 40 12.60 7.65 -4.48
N ARG A 41 12.59 6.74 -5.46
CA ARG A 41 13.77 5.94 -5.81
C ARG A 41 14.95 6.84 -6.18
N ALA A 42 14.72 7.82 -7.06
CA ALA A 42 15.76 8.77 -7.47
C ALA A 42 16.28 9.61 -6.30
N ALA A 43 15.43 9.90 -5.31
CA ALA A 43 15.80 10.61 -4.08
C ALA A 43 16.53 9.73 -3.04
N GLY A 44 16.76 8.44 -3.32
CA GLY A 44 17.52 7.55 -2.43
C GLY A 44 16.72 6.95 -1.27
N VAL A 45 15.39 6.97 -1.36
CA VAL A 45 14.48 6.33 -0.39
C VAL A 45 14.76 4.83 -0.31
N THR A 46 14.74 4.26 0.90
CA THR A 46 15.06 2.85 1.14
C THR A 46 13.94 1.89 0.71
N GLY A 47 12.70 2.32 0.90
CA GLY A 47 11.51 1.53 0.60
C GLY A 47 10.23 2.35 0.71
N LEU A 48 9.13 1.73 0.29
CA LEU A 48 7.81 2.35 0.28
C LEU A 48 6.83 1.49 1.08
N GLU A 49 6.07 2.16 1.95
CA GLU A 49 4.85 1.62 2.52
C GLU A 49 3.66 2.04 1.64
N VAL A 50 2.89 1.07 1.18
CA VAL A 50 1.67 1.30 0.42
C VAL A 50 0.47 1.05 1.32
N GLY A 51 -0.25 2.10 1.65
CA GLY A 51 -1.49 2.05 2.40
C GLY A 51 -2.66 1.57 1.56
N PHE A 52 -3.50 0.71 2.11
CA PHE A 52 -4.82 0.41 1.54
C PHE A 52 -5.91 1.24 2.25
N PRO A 53 -6.79 1.92 1.51
CA PRO A 53 -7.84 2.72 2.13
C PRO A 53 -8.86 1.87 2.90
N PHE A 54 -9.23 2.34 4.08
CA PHE A 54 -10.21 1.69 4.95
C PHE A 54 -11.24 2.71 5.45
N SER A 55 -12.49 2.28 5.65
CA SER A 55 -13.62 3.14 6.02
C SER A 55 -13.48 3.75 7.41
N ASP A 56 -12.89 3.01 8.33
CA ASP A 56 -12.80 3.38 9.76
C ASP A 56 -11.34 3.48 10.23
N PRO A 57 -10.53 4.43 9.70
CA PRO A 57 -9.10 4.51 9.98
C PRO A 57 -8.82 5.25 11.30
N MET A 58 -9.20 4.66 12.44
CA MET A 58 -9.07 5.28 13.77
C MET A 58 -7.63 5.55 14.21
N ALA A 59 -6.65 4.82 13.66
CA ALA A 59 -5.24 4.98 14.02
C ALA A 59 -4.53 6.11 13.26
N GLU A 60 -5.17 6.67 12.24
CA GLU A 60 -4.52 7.57 11.29
C GLU A 60 -4.78 9.05 11.62
N GLY A 61 -3.80 9.91 11.34
CA GLY A 61 -3.95 11.35 11.41
C GLY A 61 -4.80 11.93 10.26
N PRO A 62 -5.24 13.20 10.36
CA PRO A 62 -6.21 13.79 9.43
C PRO A 62 -5.73 13.86 7.97
N VAL A 63 -4.42 13.89 7.72
CA VAL A 63 -3.85 13.84 6.36
C VAL A 63 -4.09 12.48 5.71
N ILE A 64 -3.79 11.40 6.44
CA ILE A 64 -3.94 10.02 5.94
C ILE A 64 -5.41 9.63 5.85
N GLN A 65 -6.23 10.06 6.81
CA GLN A 65 -7.69 9.91 6.73
C GLN A 65 -8.26 10.54 5.45
N ARG A 66 -7.87 11.77 5.11
CA ARG A 66 -8.29 12.41 3.86
C ARG A 66 -7.84 11.63 2.62
N ALA A 67 -6.62 11.11 2.62
CA ALA A 67 -6.12 10.29 1.51
C ALA A 67 -6.92 9.00 1.35
N ALA A 68 -7.29 8.34 2.47
CA ALA A 68 -8.17 7.18 2.47
C ALA A 68 -9.54 7.52 1.91
N THR A 69 -10.17 8.61 2.38
CA THR A 69 -11.47 9.07 1.87
C THR A 69 -11.44 9.32 0.36
N LEU A 70 -10.40 9.99 -0.15
CA LEU A 70 -10.25 10.23 -1.60
C LEU A 70 -10.10 8.93 -2.40
N ALA A 71 -9.33 7.98 -1.88
CA ALA A 71 -9.14 6.69 -2.53
C ALA A 71 -10.43 5.85 -2.52
N LEU A 72 -11.20 5.86 -1.42
CA LEU A 72 -12.52 5.22 -1.34
C LEU A 72 -13.52 5.87 -2.31
N ALA A 73 -13.55 7.20 -2.38
CA ALA A 73 -14.43 7.94 -3.29
C ALA A 73 -14.15 7.63 -4.77
N ARG A 74 -12.90 7.26 -5.11
CA ARG A 74 -12.51 6.80 -6.46
C ARG A 74 -12.77 5.31 -6.70
N GLY A 75 -13.33 4.60 -5.71
CA GLY A 75 -13.68 3.19 -5.84
C GLY A 75 -12.48 2.26 -5.83
N THR A 76 -11.39 2.62 -5.14
CA THR A 76 -10.17 1.79 -5.03
C THR A 76 -10.51 0.44 -4.41
N ARG A 77 -10.17 -0.64 -5.11
CA ARG A 77 -10.42 -2.04 -4.70
C ARG A 77 -9.14 -2.72 -4.27
N TRP A 78 -9.30 -3.81 -3.51
CA TRP A 78 -8.19 -4.69 -3.14
C TRP A 78 -7.47 -5.27 -4.37
N SER A 79 -8.20 -5.59 -5.45
CA SER A 79 -7.61 -6.01 -6.73
C SER A 79 -6.66 -4.97 -7.31
N ASP A 80 -7.05 -3.70 -7.25
CA ASP A 80 -6.27 -2.60 -7.80
C ASP A 80 -4.94 -2.44 -7.05
N LEU A 81 -4.95 -2.69 -5.72
CA LEU A 81 -3.71 -2.77 -4.93
C LEU A 81 -2.82 -3.94 -5.39
N LEU A 82 -3.40 -5.14 -5.55
CA LEU A 82 -2.64 -6.33 -5.95
C LEU A 82 -2.02 -6.19 -7.35
N GLU A 83 -2.68 -5.45 -8.26
CA GLU A 83 -2.15 -5.11 -9.59
C GLU A 83 -1.05 -4.04 -9.54
N LEU A 84 -1.14 -3.11 -8.60
CA LEU A 84 -0.16 -2.03 -8.41
C LEU A 84 1.15 -2.53 -7.77
N LEU A 85 1.07 -3.44 -6.80
CA LEU A 85 2.21 -3.85 -5.98
C LEU A 85 3.42 -4.40 -6.78
N PRO A 86 3.25 -5.25 -7.81
CA PRO A 86 4.38 -5.72 -8.62
C PRO A 86 5.14 -4.57 -9.29
N GLN A 87 4.42 -3.59 -9.85
CA GLN A 87 5.00 -2.43 -10.53
C GLN A 87 5.77 -1.53 -9.55
N VAL A 88 5.25 -1.37 -8.33
CA VAL A 88 5.94 -0.66 -7.25
C VAL A 88 7.19 -1.43 -6.81
N ALA A 89 7.08 -2.75 -6.69
CA ALA A 89 8.17 -3.62 -6.26
C ALA A 89 9.34 -3.62 -7.26
N GLU A 90 9.12 -3.38 -8.55
CA GLU A 90 10.20 -3.20 -9.53
C GLU A 90 11.07 -1.98 -9.20
N GLU A 91 10.47 -0.92 -8.64
CA GLU A 91 11.15 0.34 -8.34
C GLU A 91 11.79 0.36 -6.96
N LEU A 92 11.06 -0.07 -5.91
CA LEU A 92 11.48 -0.02 -4.51
C LEU A 92 11.03 -1.25 -3.72
N PRO A 93 11.76 -1.67 -2.66
CA PRO A 93 11.23 -2.61 -1.69
C PRO A 93 9.94 -2.08 -1.07
N VAL A 94 8.88 -2.90 -1.09
CA VAL A 94 7.54 -2.49 -0.69
C VAL A 94 7.06 -3.24 0.55
N ALA A 95 6.33 -2.55 1.42
CA ALA A 95 5.53 -3.12 2.48
C ALA A 95 4.07 -2.64 2.34
N VAL A 96 3.11 -3.53 2.57
CA VAL A 96 1.69 -3.17 2.56
C VAL A 96 1.28 -2.79 3.99
N MET A 97 0.76 -1.58 4.15
CA MET A 97 0.12 -1.12 5.37
C MET A 97 -1.39 -1.24 5.19
N THR A 98 -2.03 -2.07 6.02
CA THR A 98 -3.48 -2.26 5.99
C THR A 98 -4.01 -2.69 7.34
N TYR A 99 -5.32 -2.50 7.55
CA TYR A 99 -6.03 -3.00 8.73
C TYR A 99 -6.21 -4.51 8.65
N LEU A 100 -6.16 -5.18 9.81
CA LEU A 100 -6.37 -6.63 9.93
C LEU A 100 -7.73 -7.06 9.34
N ASN A 101 -8.78 -6.27 9.53
CA ASN A 101 -10.12 -6.55 8.99
C ASN A 101 -10.12 -6.69 7.45
N VAL A 102 -9.29 -5.89 6.76
CA VAL A 102 -9.13 -5.99 5.30
C VAL A 102 -8.50 -7.34 4.95
N ILE A 103 -7.46 -7.75 5.68
CA ILE A 103 -6.81 -9.04 5.47
C ILE A 103 -7.79 -10.18 5.76
N LEU A 104 -8.58 -10.12 6.83
CA LEU A 104 -9.55 -11.18 7.15
C LEU A 104 -10.63 -11.30 6.06
N ARG A 105 -11.07 -10.17 5.48
CA ARG A 105 -12.07 -10.16 4.41
C ARG A 105 -11.53 -10.69 3.08
N HIS A 106 -10.25 -10.44 2.77
CA HIS A 106 -9.65 -10.73 1.46
C HIS A 106 -8.67 -11.92 1.45
N GLY A 107 -8.16 -12.32 2.61
CA GLY A 107 -7.11 -13.32 2.80
C GLY A 107 -7.60 -14.70 3.24
N GLY A 108 -8.92 -14.89 3.39
CA GLY A 108 -9.50 -16.20 3.69
C GLY A 108 -9.30 -17.20 2.56
N GLY A 109 -8.41 -18.17 2.75
CA GLY A 109 -8.20 -19.29 1.84
C GLY A 109 -9.52 -20.01 1.49
N LYS A 110 -9.70 -20.30 0.19
CA LYS A 110 -10.87 -20.93 -0.43
C LYS A 110 -12.19 -20.16 -0.26
N ARG A 111 -12.48 -19.28 -1.23
CA ARG A 111 -13.88 -18.98 -1.61
C ARG A 111 -14.55 -20.30 -2.00
N SER A 112 -15.47 -20.82 -1.19
CA SER A 112 -16.49 -21.72 -1.74
C SER A 112 -17.36 -20.87 -2.67
N ARG A 113 -17.62 -21.39 -3.88
CA ARG A 113 -18.45 -20.72 -4.88
C ARG A 113 -19.89 -20.74 -4.35
N SER A 114 -20.36 -19.62 -3.82
CA SER A 114 -21.79 -19.28 -3.90
C SER A 114 -21.97 -17.78 -4.11
N SER A 115 -22.77 -17.51 -5.12
CA SER A 115 -23.15 -16.23 -5.71
C SER A 115 -24.00 -15.36 -4.79
N GLY A 116 -23.68 -14.07 -4.74
CA GLY A 116 -24.57 -13.00 -4.24
C GLY A 116 -23.91 -11.62 -4.39
N PRO A 117 -24.62 -10.57 -4.86
CA PRO A 117 -24.03 -9.26 -5.05
C PRO A 117 -23.86 -8.59 -3.67
N THR A 118 -22.61 -8.37 -3.26
CA THR A 118 -22.34 -7.59 -2.05
C THR A 118 -22.23 -6.11 -2.45
N GLY A 119 -23.28 -5.36 -2.15
CA GLY A 119 -23.36 -3.92 -2.35
C GLY A 119 -22.37 -3.12 -1.46
N PRO A 120 -22.33 -1.79 -1.62
CA PRO A 120 -21.31 -0.96 -1.00
C PRO A 120 -21.51 -0.87 0.52
N THR A 121 -20.42 -1.04 1.26
CA THR A 121 -20.30 -0.74 2.69
C THR A 121 -20.38 0.77 2.89
N ARG A 122 -21.51 1.24 3.41
CA ARG A 122 -21.60 2.51 4.15
C ARG A 122 -21.02 2.34 5.54
#